data_AF-A0A7X0VRU0-F1
#
_entry.id   AF-A0A7X0VRU0-F1
#
_cell.length_a   1.000
_cell.length_b   1.000
_cell.length_c   1.000
_cell.angle_alpha   90.00
_cell.angle_beta   90.00
_cell.angle_gamma   90.00
#
_symmetry.space_group_name_H-M   'P 1'
#
loop_
_entity.id
_entity.type
_entity.pdbx_description
1 polymer ?
#
loop_
_entity_poly.entity_id
_entity_poly.type
_entity_poly.pdbx_seq_one_letter_code
_entity_poly.pdbx_strand_id
1 'polypeptide(L)'
;MSLKTKYSLYPALVNTKDGANYGYINRKSIFKITPQFTVAYDFNDSNRAIVSKDDKYGLIDTEGNLKVNLIYSSISPFKEGLAVYTLNDKMGVMDKLGNSITKKNYNFINDYSNGMALVGESDGSDDYKYGYLNKDGVEVIPTKYKQANDFNGGYAVVKIKDGEFALIDLTGKLINKYNYQYVGGYGEGLMFFSNGFGEKYGYINVAGEIVIEPTYFTATGFKDGMAIVSIDEGYNGPNGVINNKGKYIYSPIYSNINLLGEDRVSLGMPIGEGEINLTSIYAIGNNRGDIFTDFKFLVVGNYNNGLSYGSNEEYTFFIDKSGKPIKDLPKVKGSGTLEIKDGIVYSDIDYEPYYLNKDGSVIYKPNKKIILSDKYSVIKEKYKPNINYLIYYPVIIGVYNKKINIEINKKLWDMSYFTPYAEEGKNKNSVITKDDVLDYSYYGNFTIEFYKKDLLVLNLSGYYYPIGAAHGMPSKKTPCINLVTGKFYSLGDLFMGGVYYTGELNKIINNMIETDPQYEYVFKDAFKGITEKQDFYVDKDNLYIYYPPYEIGPYSAGFITFKINFDEIKGMINKNGEFYKSFN
;
A
#
# COMPACT_ATOMS: atom_id res chain seq x y z
N MET A 1 17.89 22.41 5.98
CA MET A 1 18.08 23.12 4.70
C MET A 1 18.22 22.07 3.60
N SER A 2 17.21 21.88 2.76
CA SER A 2 17.33 21.01 1.59
C SER A 2 18.24 21.72 0.57
N LEU A 3 19.38 21.11 0.25
CA LEU A 3 20.22 21.53 -0.87
C LEU A 3 19.39 21.33 -2.13
N LYS A 4 18.98 22.45 -2.77
CA LYS A 4 18.27 22.44 -4.05
C LYS A 4 18.99 21.50 -5.01
N THR A 5 18.34 20.41 -5.40
CA THR A 5 18.78 19.62 -6.55
C THR A 5 18.84 20.57 -7.74
N LYS A 6 19.97 20.57 -8.46
CA LYS A 6 20.20 21.44 -9.62
C LYS A 6 19.13 21.22 -10.71
N TYR A 7 18.46 20.06 -10.67
CA TYR A 7 17.37 19.66 -11.54
C TYR A 7 16.17 19.20 -10.72
N SER A 8 15.14 20.05 -10.61
CA SER A 8 13.87 19.63 -10.02
C SER A 8 13.07 18.80 -11.04
N LEU A 9 13.22 17.48 -10.98
CA LEU A 9 12.44 16.50 -11.71
C LEU A 9 11.51 15.76 -10.74
N TYR A 10 10.29 15.50 -11.18
CA TYR A 10 9.24 14.92 -10.35
C TYR A 10 8.64 13.67 -11.03
N PRO A 11 8.50 12.54 -10.33
CA PRO A 11 7.82 11.35 -10.85
C PRO A 11 6.40 11.68 -11.31
N ALA A 12 6.03 11.33 -12.53
CA ALA A 12 4.72 11.64 -13.12
C ALA A 12 4.11 10.42 -13.80
N LEU A 13 2.94 10.02 -13.32
CA LEU A 13 2.21 8.83 -13.77
C LEU A 13 1.39 9.11 -15.04
N VAL A 14 1.57 8.26 -16.06
CA VAL A 14 0.78 8.26 -17.29
C VAL A 14 0.02 6.94 -17.41
N ASN A 15 -1.30 7.02 -17.60
CA ASN A 15 -2.13 5.86 -17.85
C ASN A 15 -2.07 5.50 -19.35
N THR A 16 -1.59 4.30 -19.66
CA THR A 16 -1.51 3.79 -21.04
C THR A 16 -2.31 2.50 -21.18
N LYS A 17 -2.50 2.02 -22.41
CA LYS A 17 -3.15 0.73 -22.66
C LYS A 17 -2.33 -0.46 -22.17
N ASP A 18 -1.03 -0.27 -21.96
CA ASP A 18 -0.07 -1.29 -21.51
C ASP A 18 0.19 -1.17 -19.99
N GLY A 19 -0.61 -0.36 -19.28
CA GLY A 19 -0.47 -0.10 -17.85
C GLY A 19 -0.13 1.36 -17.51
N ALA A 20 -0.08 1.67 -16.23
CA ALA A 20 0.28 2.99 -15.73
C ALA A 20 1.79 3.05 -15.49
N ASN A 21 2.47 3.97 -16.17
CA ASN A 21 3.92 4.09 -16.14
C ASN A 21 4.34 5.49 -15.68
N TYR A 22 5.39 5.55 -14.89
CA TYR A 22 6.04 6.78 -14.46
C TYR A 22 7.13 7.21 -15.44
N GLY A 23 7.15 8.51 -15.73
CA GLY A 23 8.30 9.25 -16.22
C GLY A 23 8.66 10.36 -15.25
N TYR A 24 9.47 11.33 -15.69
CA TYR A 24 9.83 12.48 -14.87
C TYR A 24 9.59 13.79 -15.61
N ILE A 25 8.82 14.68 -14.98
CA ILE A 25 8.52 16.02 -15.48
C ILE A 25 9.35 17.09 -14.78
N ASN A 26 9.59 18.20 -15.45
CA ASN A 26 10.02 19.43 -14.78
C ASN A 26 8.81 20.29 -14.34
N ARG A 27 9.07 21.43 -13.70
CA ARG A 27 8.02 22.38 -13.26
C ARG A 27 7.16 22.98 -14.38
N LYS A 28 7.57 22.84 -15.64
CA LYS A 28 6.78 23.28 -16.81
C LYS A 28 5.90 22.15 -17.34
N SER A 29 5.74 21.05 -16.60
CA SER A 29 4.98 19.86 -17.02
C SER A 29 5.58 19.13 -18.23
N ILE A 30 6.86 19.38 -18.54
CA ILE A 30 7.53 18.76 -19.68
C ILE A 30 8.25 17.51 -19.19
N PHE A 31 7.92 16.35 -19.76
CA PHE A 31 8.66 15.12 -19.56
C PHE A 31 10.11 15.29 -20.02
N LYS A 32 11.05 15.11 -19.09
CA LYS A 32 12.49 15.01 -19.35
C LYS A 32 12.95 13.57 -19.46
N ILE A 33 12.25 12.67 -18.78
CA ILE A 33 12.39 11.22 -18.93
C ILE A 33 10.99 10.71 -19.28
N THR A 34 10.86 10.07 -20.42
CA THR A 34 9.56 9.55 -20.90
C THR A 34 9.05 8.44 -19.99
N PRO A 35 7.71 8.30 -19.83
CA PRO A 35 7.14 7.23 -19.02
C PRO A 35 7.57 5.83 -19.49
N GLN A 36 8.17 5.06 -18.60
CA GLN A 36 8.66 3.70 -18.89
C GLN A 36 8.86 2.82 -17.64
N PHE A 37 8.64 3.37 -16.45
CA PHE A 37 8.89 2.69 -15.17
C PHE A 37 7.58 2.39 -14.46
N THR A 38 7.46 1.22 -13.83
CA THR A 38 6.28 0.88 -13.01
C THR A 38 6.33 1.56 -11.64
N VAL A 39 7.53 1.88 -11.14
CA VAL A 39 7.76 2.64 -9.90
C VAL A 39 8.82 3.71 -10.16
N ALA A 40 8.63 4.90 -9.59
CA ALA A 40 9.59 6.00 -9.67
C ALA A 40 9.58 6.82 -8.38
N TYR A 41 10.71 6.85 -7.68
CA TYR A 41 10.91 7.69 -6.49
C TYR A 41 11.51 9.04 -6.87
N ASP A 42 11.45 9.99 -5.93
CA ASP A 42 12.09 11.30 -6.07
C ASP A 42 13.61 11.18 -6.24
N PHE A 43 14.20 12.14 -6.93
CA PHE A 43 15.65 12.26 -6.99
C PHE A 43 16.21 12.67 -5.62
N ASN A 44 17.20 11.93 -5.14
CA ASN A 44 17.96 12.30 -3.94
C ASN A 44 18.89 13.50 -4.22
N ASP A 45 19.54 14.01 -3.17
CA ASP A 45 20.47 15.14 -3.25
C ASP A 45 21.75 14.86 -4.09
N SER A 46 21.99 13.60 -4.47
CA SER A 46 23.06 13.16 -5.37
C SER A 46 22.57 12.97 -6.81
N ASN A 47 21.36 13.43 -7.14
CA ASN A 47 20.71 13.29 -8.44
C ASN A 47 20.63 11.82 -8.90
N ARG A 48 20.21 10.93 -7.98
CA ARG A 48 19.79 9.57 -8.31
C ARG A 48 18.33 9.36 -7.92
N ALA A 49 17.59 8.66 -8.74
CA ALA A 49 16.24 8.20 -8.41
C ALA A 49 16.17 6.68 -8.50
N ILE A 50 15.47 6.06 -7.55
CA ILE A 50 15.15 4.64 -7.60
C ILE A 50 13.96 4.47 -8.56
N VAL A 51 14.06 3.52 -9.48
CA VAL A 51 13.01 3.17 -10.44
C VAL A 51 12.85 1.66 -10.51
N SER A 52 11.65 1.21 -10.91
CA SER A 52 11.39 -0.20 -11.22
C SER A 52 10.83 -0.35 -12.63
N LYS A 53 11.19 -1.46 -13.28
CA LYS A 53 10.60 -1.94 -14.52
C LYS A 53 10.75 -3.46 -14.56
N ASP A 54 9.71 -4.15 -15.03
CA ASP A 54 9.66 -5.62 -15.09
C ASP A 54 9.97 -6.27 -13.71
N ASP A 55 9.39 -5.69 -12.65
CA ASP A 55 9.57 -6.08 -11.24
C ASP A 55 11.01 -6.09 -10.73
N LYS A 56 11.90 -5.35 -11.40
CA LYS A 56 13.29 -5.16 -11.00
C LYS A 56 13.60 -3.69 -10.78
N TYR A 57 14.31 -3.42 -9.68
CA TYR A 57 14.68 -2.09 -9.23
C TYR A 57 16.13 -1.77 -9.58
N GLY A 58 16.39 -0.49 -9.83
CA GLY A 58 17.70 0.09 -10.09
C GLY A 58 17.67 1.61 -9.90
N LEU A 59 18.76 2.28 -10.26
CA LEU A 59 18.89 3.74 -10.11
C LEU A 59 19.16 4.39 -11.46
N ILE A 60 18.58 5.56 -11.67
CA ILE A 60 18.82 6.41 -12.84
C ILE A 60 19.41 7.77 -12.45
N ASP A 61 20.05 8.44 -13.41
CA ASP A 61 20.37 9.87 -13.31
C ASP A 61 19.25 10.77 -13.88
N THR A 62 19.47 12.09 -13.84
CA THR A 62 18.50 13.10 -14.30
C THR A 62 18.28 13.13 -15.82
N GLU A 63 19.09 12.39 -16.59
CA GLU A 63 18.89 12.19 -18.03
C GLU A 63 18.12 10.88 -18.31
N GLY A 64 17.87 10.08 -17.28
CA GLY A 64 17.22 8.77 -17.39
C GLY A 64 18.17 7.62 -17.67
N ASN A 65 19.50 7.84 -17.62
CA ASN A 65 20.47 6.78 -17.82
C ASN A 65 20.56 5.92 -16.57
N LEU A 66 20.54 4.59 -16.73
CA LEU A 66 20.80 3.66 -15.64
C LEU A 66 22.21 3.88 -15.07
N LYS A 67 22.28 4.14 -13.77
CA LYS A 67 23.53 4.16 -12.97
C LYS A 67 23.70 2.89 -12.17
N VAL A 68 22.58 2.26 -11.84
CA VAL A 68 22.51 0.90 -11.29
C VAL A 68 21.49 0.14 -12.11
N ASN A 69 21.87 -1.03 -12.62
CA ASN A 69 21.01 -1.86 -13.46
C ASN A 69 19.77 -2.36 -12.69
N LEU A 70 18.70 -2.66 -13.44
CA LEU A 70 17.46 -3.21 -12.91
C LEU A 70 17.64 -4.70 -12.54
N ILE A 71 18.28 -4.98 -11.40
CA ILE A 71 18.59 -6.35 -10.97
C ILE A 71 18.02 -6.70 -9.59
N TYR A 72 17.69 -5.70 -8.78
CA TYR A 72 17.22 -5.90 -7.42
C TYR A 72 15.73 -6.23 -7.40
N SER A 73 15.28 -7.11 -6.50
CA SER A 73 13.84 -7.33 -6.29
C SER A 73 13.18 -6.20 -5.50
N SER A 74 13.94 -5.46 -4.70
CA SER A 74 13.49 -4.23 -4.04
C SER A 74 14.67 -3.31 -3.71
N ILE A 75 14.39 -2.00 -3.63
CA ILE A 75 15.27 -0.99 -3.03
C ILE A 75 14.39 -0.06 -2.18
N SER A 76 14.69 0.09 -0.89
CA SER A 76 13.94 0.97 0.00
C SER A 76 14.24 2.46 -0.29
N PRO A 77 13.33 3.40 0.04
CA PRO A 77 13.62 4.82 -0.06
C PRO A 77 14.86 5.20 0.76
N PHE A 78 15.66 6.14 0.23
CA PHE A 78 16.84 6.61 0.95
C PHE A 78 16.48 7.24 2.29
N LYS A 79 16.97 6.65 3.39
CA LYS A 79 16.91 7.18 4.75
C LYS A 79 18.30 7.43 5.28
N GLU A 80 18.53 8.62 5.82
CA GLU A 80 19.86 9.08 6.26
C GLU A 80 20.96 8.96 5.19
N GLY A 81 20.58 8.92 3.91
CA GLY A 81 21.49 8.75 2.78
C GLY A 81 21.84 7.30 2.39
N LEU A 82 21.15 6.32 2.95
CA LEU A 82 21.35 4.90 2.67
C LEU A 82 20.03 4.26 2.25
N ALA A 83 20.10 3.20 1.44
CA ALA A 83 18.95 2.40 1.03
C ALA A 83 19.25 0.91 1.22
N VAL A 84 18.25 0.14 1.62
CA VAL A 84 18.32 -1.31 1.71
C VAL A 84 17.88 -1.90 0.39
N TYR A 85 18.66 -2.80 -0.19
CA TYR A 85 18.31 -3.53 -1.41
C TYR A 85 18.14 -5.02 -1.14
N THR A 86 17.34 -5.69 -1.97
CA THR A 86 17.25 -7.16 -1.99
C THR A 86 17.76 -7.71 -3.33
N LEU A 87 18.69 -8.65 -3.26
CA LEU A 87 19.22 -9.39 -4.41
C LEU A 87 19.34 -10.87 -4.05
N ASN A 88 18.68 -11.75 -4.83
CA ASN A 88 18.67 -13.21 -4.59
C ASN A 88 18.31 -13.56 -3.13
N ASP A 89 17.19 -13.01 -2.64
CA ASP A 89 16.64 -13.23 -1.29
C ASP A 89 17.56 -12.83 -0.12
N LYS A 90 18.59 -12.03 -0.41
CA LYS A 90 19.48 -11.46 0.59
C LYS A 90 19.50 -9.95 0.50
N MET A 91 19.60 -9.31 1.65
CA MET A 91 19.59 -7.87 1.79
C MET A 91 20.99 -7.29 1.93
N GLY A 92 21.21 -6.12 1.37
CA GLY A 92 22.42 -5.32 1.55
C GLY A 92 22.09 -3.84 1.59
N VAL A 93 23.12 -3.00 1.80
CA VAL A 93 22.95 -1.54 1.91
C VAL A 93 23.73 -0.86 0.79
N MET A 94 23.14 0.16 0.18
CA MET A 94 23.81 1.02 -0.79
C MET A 94 23.78 2.50 -0.38
N ASP A 95 24.79 3.24 -0.83
CA ASP A 95 24.83 4.70 -0.70
C ASP A 95 23.93 5.41 -1.71
N LYS A 96 23.84 6.74 -1.61
CA LYS A 96 23.05 7.60 -2.51
C LYS A 96 23.44 7.52 -3.98
N LEU A 97 24.66 7.06 -4.29
CA LEU A 97 25.16 6.91 -5.66
C LEU A 97 24.83 5.52 -6.23
N GLY A 98 24.46 4.58 -5.36
CA GLY A 98 24.17 3.19 -5.70
C GLY A 98 25.32 2.22 -5.44
N ASN A 99 26.38 2.65 -4.76
CA ASN A 99 27.49 1.77 -4.41
C ASN A 99 27.07 0.88 -3.24
N SER A 100 27.31 -0.43 -3.35
CA SER A 100 27.11 -1.33 -2.20
C SER A 100 28.12 -1.00 -1.10
N ILE A 101 27.62 -0.87 0.13
CA ILE A 101 28.37 -0.49 1.33
C ILE A 101 28.66 -1.73 2.19
N THR A 102 27.72 -2.67 2.25
CA THR A 102 27.87 -3.91 3.03
C THR A 102 28.84 -4.89 2.37
N LYS A 103 29.77 -5.46 3.15
CA LYS A 103 30.76 -6.45 2.66
C LYS A 103 30.20 -7.86 2.50
N LYS A 104 29.11 -8.18 3.20
CA LYS A 104 28.33 -9.42 3.10
C LYS A 104 26.85 -9.07 3.02
N ASN A 105 26.01 -10.01 2.58
CA ASN A 105 24.57 -9.83 2.57
C ASN A 105 23.92 -10.52 3.78
N TYR A 106 22.79 -9.99 4.23
CA TYR A 106 22.04 -10.43 5.40
C TYR A 106 20.70 -11.06 4.99
N ASN A 107 20.06 -11.82 5.87
CA ASN A 107 18.69 -12.28 5.61
C ASN A 107 17.67 -11.13 5.79
N PHE A 108 17.95 -10.21 6.71
CA PHE A 108 17.08 -9.09 7.03
C PHE A 108 17.91 -7.85 7.39
N ILE A 109 17.49 -6.68 6.90
CA ILE A 109 18.02 -5.37 7.29
C ILE A 109 16.82 -4.43 7.42
N ASN A 110 16.65 -3.79 8.57
CA ASN A 110 15.67 -2.72 8.76
C ASN A 110 16.22 -1.38 8.23
N ASP A 111 15.35 -0.40 8.02
CA ASP A 111 15.77 0.94 7.62
C ASP A 111 16.71 1.59 8.65
N TYR A 112 17.61 2.46 8.19
CA TYR A 112 18.48 3.23 9.08
C TYR A 112 17.69 4.23 9.92
N SER A 113 17.97 4.23 11.23
CA SER A 113 17.45 5.17 12.20
C SER A 113 18.53 5.47 13.25
N ASN A 114 18.75 6.75 13.54
CA ASN A 114 19.79 7.22 14.46
C ASN A 114 21.20 6.68 14.09
N GLY A 115 21.45 6.55 12.78
CA GLY A 115 22.72 6.09 12.22
C GLY A 115 23.04 4.61 12.35
N MET A 116 22.06 3.80 12.74
CA MET A 116 22.19 2.36 12.85
C MET A 116 21.07 1.66 12.06
N ALA A 117 21.34 0.45 11.59
CA ALA A 117 20.32 -0.44 11.03
C ALA A 117 20.33 -1.77 11.77
N LEU A 118 19.17 -2.23 12.21
CA LEU A 118 18.96 -3.57 12.76
C LEU A 118 19.17 -4.61 11.64
N VAL A 119 19.97 -5.64 11.91
CA VAL A 119 20.20 -6.74 10.97
C VAL A 119 19.87 -8.09 11.59
N GLY A 120 19.38 -9.01 10.75
CA GLY A 120 19.04 -10.38 11.12
C GLY A 120 19.75 -11.39 10.23
N GLU A 121 20.32 -12.42 10.86
CA GLU A 121 20.87 -13.59 10.18
C GLU A 121 20.28 -14.87 10.78
N SER A 122 20.04 -15.86 9.92
CA SER A 122 19.74 -17.23 10.32
C SER A 122 20.97 -18.10 10.07
N ASP A 123 21.26 -19.00 10.99
CA ASP A 123 22.31 -20.02 10.87
C ASP A 123 21.81 -21.30 10.17
N GLY A 124 20.63 -21.26 9.54
CA GLY A 124 19.94 -22.41 8.98
C GLY A 124 18.92 -23.03 9.92
N SER A 125 18.79 -22.51 11.16
CA SER A 125 17.63 -22.75 12.02
C SER A 125 16.47 -21.80 11.69
N ASP A 126 15.28 -22.11 12.21
CA ASP A 126 14.10 -21.24 12.12
C ASP A 126 14.25 -19.93 12.93
N ASP A 127 15.31 -19.80 13.73
CA ASP A 127 15.56 -18.64 14.58
C ASP A 127 16.52 -17.64 13.91
N TYR A 128 16.18 -16.36 14.01
CA TYR A 128 17.06 -15.26 13.64
C TYR A 128 17.86 -14.77 14.83
N LYS A 129 19.12 -14.40 14.59
CA LYS A 129 19.93 -13.61 15.51
C LYS A 129 20.08 -12.19 15.00
N TYR A 130 19.96 -11.25 15.92
CA TYR A 130 19.93 -9.83 15.62
C TYR A 130 21.19 -9.11 16.09
N GLY A 131 21.63 -8.15 15.27
CA GLY A 131 22.79 -7.29 15.47
C GLY A 131 22.57 -5.93 14.81
N TYR A 132 23.62 -5.13 14.63
CA TYR A 132 23.48 -3.80 14.04
C TYR A 132 24.64 -3.41 13.13
N LEU A 133 24.28 -2.73 12.04
CA LEU A 133 25.19 -2.04 11.13
C LEU A 133 25.27 -0.54 11.46
N ASN A 134 26.46 0.05 11.34
CA ASN A 134 26.61 1.50 11.29
C ASN A 134 26.43 2.03 9.84
N LYS A 135 26.50 3.36 9.65
CA LYS A 135 26.37 3.99 8.32
C LYS A 135 27.42 3.57 7.29
N ASP A 136 28.56 3.06 7.73
CA ASP A 136 29.61 2.54 6.85
C ASP A 136 29.35 1.07 6.45
N GLY A 137 28.18 0.52 6.81
CA GLY A 137 27.80 -0.87 6.59
C GLY A 137 28.68 -1.86 7.33
N VAL A 138 29.35 -1.41 8.39
CA VAL A 138 30.16 -2.25 9.28
C VAL A 138 29.26 -2.78 10.39
N GLU A 139 29.32 -4.09 10.60
CA GLU A 139 28.68 -4.77 11.73
C GLU A 139 29.42 -4.42 13.02
N VAL A 140 28.96 -3.34 13.67
CA VAL A 140 29.52 -2.87 14.94
C VAL A 140 29.01 -3.68 16.13
N ILE A 141 27.84 -4.30 15.99
CA ILE A 141 27.26 -5.18 17.00
C ILE A 141 26.90 -6.51 16.32
N PRO A 142 27.60 -7.61 16.62
CA PRO A 142 27.36 -8.89 15.97
C PRO A 142 25.96 -9.45 16.18
N THR A 143 25.50 -10.25 15.22
CA THR A 143 24.21 -10.97 15.26
C THR A 143 24.20 -12.02 16.37
N LYS A 144 23.81 -11.63 17.59
CA LYS A 144 23.84 -12.51 18.78
C LYS A 144 22.58 -12.46 19.65
N TYR A 145 21.73 -11.46 19.46
CA TYR A 145 20.53 -11.26 20.28
C TYR A 145 19.35 -12.04 19.72
N LYS A 146 18.44 -12.53 20.59
CA LYS A 146 17.21 -13.22 20.14
C LYS A 146 16.20 -12.26 19.51
N GLN A 147 16.16 -11.02 20.00
CA GLN A 147 15.33 -9.92 19.49
C GLN A 147 16.03 -8.59 19.77
N ALA A 148 15.68 -7.55 19.02
CA ALA A 148 16.30 -6.25 19.14
C ALA A 148 15.35 -5.15 18.61
N ASN A 149 15.30 -4.02 19.30
CA ASN A 149 14.59 -2.81 18.86
C ASN A 149 15.52 -1.90 18.06
N ASP A 150 14.95 -0.97 17.28
CA ASP A 150 15.73 0.11 16.66
C ASP A 150 16.36 1.01 17.72
N PHE A 151 17.48 1.64 17.37
CA PHE A 151 18.10 2.65 18.21
C PHE A 151 17.22 3.89 18.31
N ASN A 152 17.06 4.40 19.53
CA ASN A 152 16.42 5.67 19.83
C ASN A 152 17.21 6.38 20.93
N GLY A 153 17.50 7.67 20.76
CA GLY A 153 18.27 8.45 21.74
C GLY A 153 19.65 7.86 22.09
N GLY A 154 20.26 7.11 21.17
CA GLY A 154 21.56 6.45 21.36
C GLY A 154 21.53 5.10 22.08
N TYR A 155 20.33 4.58 22.41
CA TYR A 155 20.17 3.28 23.07
C TYR A 155 19.23 2.35 22.31
N ALA A 156 19.42 1.05 22.51
CA ALA A 156 18.50 0.02 22.04
C ALA A 156 18.26 -1.03 23.12
N VAL A 157 17.02 -1.54 23.18
CA VAL A 157 16.68 -2.69 24.01
C VAL A 157 16.84 -3.95 23.18
N VAL A 158 17.52 -4.94 23.75
CA VAL A 158 17.79 -6.23 23.12
C VAL A 158 17.42 -7.38 24.05
N LYS A 159 16.91 -8.47 23.49
CA LYS A 159 16.59 -9.70 24.22
C LYS A 159 17.78 -10.65 24.15
N ILE A 160 18.33 -10.99 25.32
CA ILE A 160 19.44 -11.96 25.45
C ILE A 160 18.87 -13.37 25.41
N LYS A 161 17.86 -13.64 26.25
CA LYS A 161 17.10 -14.89 26.32
C LYS A 161 15.72 -14.60 26.90
N ASP A 162 14.88 -15.63 27.00
CA ASP A 162 13.54 -15.48 27.55
C ASP A 162 13.61 -15.00 29.01
N GLY A 163 12.88 -13.93 29.31
CA GLY A 163 12.91 -13.25 30.59
C GLY A 163 14.14 -12.35 30.86
N GLU A 164 15.09 -12.21 29.92
CA GLU A 164 16.30 -11.38 30.13
C GLU A 164 16.53 -10.42 28.95
N PHE A 165 16.36 -9.13 29.22
CA PHE A 165 16.60 -8.02 28.31
C PHE A 165 17.79 -7.18 28.76
N ALA A 166 18.35 -6.40 27.85
CA ALA A 166 19.43 -5.47 28.12
C ALA A 166 19.25 -4.16 27.36
N LEU A 167 19.72 -3.07 27.97
CA LEU A 167 19.94 -1.80 27.28
C LEU A 167 21.39 -1.74 26.81
N ILE A 168 21.60 -1.42 25.54
CA ILE A 168 22.92 -1.23 24.94
C ILE A 168 23.06 0.15 24.31
N ASP A 169 24.28 0.66 24.26
CA ASP A 169 24.61 1.87 23.49
C ASP A 169 24.99 1.55 22.03
N LEU A 170 25.29 2.59 21.25
CA LEU A 170 25.68 2.49 19.83
C LEU A 170 26.94 1.63 19.57
N THR A 171 27.75 1.36 20.60
CA THR A 171 28.93 0.50 20.51
C THR A 171 28.62 -0.96 20.88
N GLY A 172 27.39 -1.24 21.32
CA GLY A 172 26.98 -2.54 21.86
C GLY A 172 27.40 -2.76 23.31
N LYS A 173 27.90 -1.72 24.00
CA LYS A 173 28.24 -1.81 25.40
C LYS A 173 26.96 -2.00 26.21
N LEU A 174 26.98 -2.99 27.09
CA LEU A 174 25.91 -3.23 28.04
C LEU A 174 25.82 -2.07 29.04
N ILE A 175 24.65 -1.43 29.09
CA ILE A 175 24.35 -0.36 30.04
C ILE A 175 23.66 -0.93 31.27
N ASN A 176 22.64 -1.77 31.07
CA ASN A 176 21.94 -2.46 32.15
C ASN A 176 21.23 -3.72 31.66
N LYS A 177 20.81 -4.58 32.60
CA LYS A 177 20.00 -5.78 32.35
C LYS A 177 18.67 -5.70 33.11
N TYR A 178 17.64 -6.30 32.53
CA TYR A 178 16.29 -6.33 33.07
C TYR A 178 15.74 -7.75 33.03
N ASN A 179 15.16 -8.19 34.15
CA ASN A 179 14.57 -9.52 34.29
C ASN A 179 13.04 -9.42 34.19
N TYR A 180 12.54 -9.23 32.97
CA TYR A 180 11.12 -9.14 32.66
C TYR A 180 10.79 -9.98 31.43
N GLN A 181 9.53 -10.41 31.31
CA GLN A 181 9.09 -11.16 30.12
C GLN A 181 9.06 -10.28 28.87
N TYR A 182 8.83 -8.98 29.05
CA TYR A 182 8.88 -8.01 27.98
C TYR A 182 9.47 -6.68 28.45
N VAL A 183 10.35 -6.10 27.63
CA VAL A 183 10.82 -4.71 27.74
C VAL A 183 10.76 -4.09 26.34
N GLY A 184 10.05 -2.97 26.23
CA GLY A 184 9.90 -2.22 24.99
C GLY A 184 11.08 -1.28 24.70
N GLY A 185 11.08 -0.69 23.50
CA GLY A 185 12.13 0.22 23.07
C GLY A 185 12.31 1.43 23.99
N TYR A 186 13.54 1.94 24.04
CA TYR A 186 13.89 3.15 24.78
C TYR A 186 13.20 4.39 24.18
N GLY A 187 12.68 5.27 25.05
CA GLY A 187 12.19 6.59 24.67
C GLY A 187 12.33 7.57 25.83
N GLU A 188 13.04 8.68 25.62
CA GLU A 188 13.16 9.80 26.57
C GLU A 188 13.52 9.41 28.02
N GLY A 189 14.35 8.37 28.19
CA GLY A 189 14.81 7.90 29.50
C GLY A 189 13.98 6.78 30.13
N LEU A 190 12.88 6.36 29.49
CA LEU A 190 11.98 5.32 29.99
C LEU A 190 11.82 4.18 28.97
N MET A 191 11.49 3.00 29.48
CA MET A 191 11.10 1.81 28.71
C MET A 191 9.86 1.21 29.35
N PHE A 192 8.86 0.85 28.54
CA PHE A 192 7.72 0.11 29.07
C PHE A 192 8.10 -1.36 29.28
N PHE A 193 7.51 -2.01 30.28
CA PHE A 193 7.82 -3.40 30.63
C PHE A 193 6.57 -4.15 31.08
N SER A 194 6.60 -5.48 30.98
CA SER A 194 5.55 -6.36 31.52
C SER A 194 6.13 -7.67 32.06
N ASN A 195 5.46 -8.23 33.08
CA ASN A 195 5.83 -9.45 33.76
C ASN A 195 5.37 -10.73 33.05
N GLY A 196 4.52 -10.64 32.03
CA GLY A 196 3.97 -11.83 31.37
C GLY A 196 3.03 -11.51 30.22
N PHE A 197 2.61 -12.56 29.52
CA PHE A 197 1.58 -12.45 28.50
C PHE A 197 0.23 -12.12 29.16
N GLY A 198 -0.47 -11.09 28.68
CA GLY A 198 -1.72 -10.59 29.28
C GLY A 198 -1.52 -9.75 30.54
N GLU A 199 -0.29 -9.61 31.03
CA GLU A 199 0.03 -8.76 32.18
C GLU A 199 0.15 -7.31 31.77
N LYS A 200 -0.22 -6.41 32.70
CA LYS A 200 -0.21 -4.97 32.48
C LYS A 200 1.22 -4.44 32.30
N TYR A 201 1.31 -3.34 31.58
CA TYR A 201 2.53 -2.59 31.32
C TYR A 201 2.70 -1.45 32.31
N GLY A 202 3.93 -1.32 32.80
CA GLY A 202 4.44 -0.16 33.54
C GLY A 202 5.63 0.44 32.81
N TYR A 203 6.36 1.36 33.45
CA TYR A 203 7.58 1.97 32.90
C TYR A 203 8.72 1.91 33.90
N ILE A 204 9.89 1.49 33.42
CA ILE A 204 11.17 1.53 34.12
C ILE A 204 12.07 2.61 33.53
N ASN A 205 12.96 3.16 34.36
CA ASN A 205 14.06 3.99 33.90
C ASN A 205 15.28 3.15 33.46
N VAL A 206 16.34 3.82 33.02
CA VAL A 206 17.62 3.17 32.62
C VAL A 206 18.22 2.31 33.74
N ALA A 207 18.09 2.71 35.01
CA ALA A 207 18.57 1.93 36.16
C ALA A 207 17.72 0.69 36.45
N GLY A 208 16.55 0.54 35.81
CA GLY A 208 15.60 -0.55 36.04
C GLY A 208 14.63 -0.28 37.18
N GLU A 209 14.60 0.94 37.70
CA GLU A 209 13.67 1.35 38.74
C GLU A 209 12.29 1.62 38.12
N ILE A 210 11.24 1.13 38.76
CA ILE A 210 9.86 1.37 38.34
C ILE A 210 9.52 2.85 38.57
N VAL A 211 9.21 3.56 37.49
CA VAL A 211 8.77 4.97 37.51
C VAL A 211 7.25 5.05 37.46
N ILE A 212 6.62 4.14 36.73
CA ILE A 212 5.16 4.03 36.61
C ILE A 212 4.80 2.57 36.81
N GLU A 213 3.95 2.30 37.79
CA GLU A 213 3.53 0.93 38.12
C GLU A 213 2.77 0.28 36.96
N PRO A 214 2.84 -1.06 36.81
CA PRO A 214 2.08 -1.77 35.79
C PRO A 214 0.56 -1.64 35.94
N THR A 215 -0.06 -0.78 35.11
CA THR A 215 -1.51 -0.54 35.16
C THR A 215 -2.21 -0.55 33.80
N TYR A 216 -1.46 -0.51 32.70
CA TYR A 216 -2.00 -0.36 31.34
C TYR A 216 -2.02 -1.68 30.59
N PHE A 217 -3.01 -1.95 29.75
CA PHE A 217 -3.02 -3.15 28.91
C PHE A 217 -2.15 -3.01 27.67
N THR A 218 -1.96 -1.78 27.18
CA THR A 218 -1.00 -1.47 26.13
C THR A 218 -0.23 -0.19 26.48
N ALA A 219 1.00 -0.10 25.98
CA ALA A 219 1.89 1.03 26.21
C ALA A 219 2.80 1.23 24.99
N THR A 220 3.20 2.47 24.75
CA THR A 220 4.17 2.85 23.71
C THR A 220 5.39 3.52 24.34
N GLY A 221 6.51 3.56 23.63
CA GLY A 221 7.68 4.33 24.08
C GLY A 221 7.39 5.84 24.08
N PHE A 222 8.04 6.58 24.99
CA PHE A 222 7.88 8.03 25.07
C PHE A 222 8.49 8.74 23.86
N LYS A 223 7.74 9.72 23.33
CA LYS A 223 8.16 10.65 22.27
C LYS A 223 7.44 11.98 22.44
N ASP A 224 8.18 13.08 22.35
CA ASP A 224 7.72 14.45 22.57
C ASP A 224 7.03 14.61 23.95
N GLY A 225 7.54 13.93 24.98
CA GLY A 225 6.99 13.93 26.34
C GLY A 225 5.69 13.14 26.53
N MET A 226 5.27 12.38 25.50
CA MET A 226 4.00 11.64 25.47
C MET A 226 4.22 10.15 25.29
N ALA A 227 3.42 9.34 25.97
CA ALA A 227 3.22 7.92 25.65
C ALA A 227 1.74 7.62 25.55
N ILE A 228 1.35 6.85 24.53
CA ILE A 228 -0.01 6.34 24.35
C ILE A 228 -0.16 5.06 25.18
N VAL A 229 -1.27 4.97 25.92
CA VAL A 229 -1.60 3.83 26.78
C VAL A 229 -3.09 3.46 26.67
N SER A 230 -3.41 2.18 26.87
CA SER A 230 -4.79 1.69 27.01
C SER A 230 -5.05 1.14 28.41
N ILE A 231 -6.29 1.32 28.90
CA ILE A 231 -6.78 0.69 30.14
C ILE A 231 -7.70 -0.51 29.87
N ASP A 232 -7.87 -0.88 28.61
CA ASP A 232 -8.69 -2.01 28.17
C ASP A 232 -7.87 -2.97 27.28
N GLU A 233 -8.21 -4.25 27.33
CA GLU A 233 -7.60 -5.31 26.51
C GLU A 233 -7.94 -5.16 25.01
N GLY A 234 -9.01 -4.44 24.70
CA GLY A 234 -9.50 -4.19 23.36
C GLY A 234 -8.49 -3.45 22.47
N TYR A 235 -8.34 -3.95 21.24
CA TYR A 235 -7.42 -3.39 20.24
C TYR A 235 -7.71 -1.94 19.84
N ASN A 236 -8.96 -1.48 20.02
CA ASN A 236 -9.42 -0.15 19.59
C ASN A 236 -9.52 0.86 20.75
N GLY A 237 -8.83 0.58 21.86
CA GLY A 237 -8.86 1.41 23.05
C GLY A 237 -10.00 1.06 24.01
N PRO A 238 -10.38 1.98 24.91
CA PRO A 238 -10.05 3.40 24.86
C PRO A 238 -8.59 3.71 25.21
N ASN A 239 -7.97 4.52 24.36
CA ASN A 239 -6.59 4.99 24.47
C ASN A 239 -6.54 6.37 25.12
N GLY A 240 -5.51 6.60 25.92
CA GLY A 240 -5.16 7.88 26.53
C GLY A 240 -3.69 8.22 26.31
N VAL A 241 -3.27 9.39 26.80
CA VAL A 241 -1.87 9.83 26.74
C VAL A 241 -1.41 10.20 28.13
N ILE A 242 -0.23 9.73 28.51
CA ILE A 242 0.42 10.06 29.77
C ILE A 242 1.72 10.82 29.54
N ASN A 243 2.13 11.59 30.54
CA ASN A 243 3.47 12.14 30.62
C ASN A 243 4.44 11.17 31.30
N ASN A 244 5.73 11.53 31.36
CA ASN A 244 6.80 10.71 31.94
C ASN A 244 6.70 10.47 33.47
N LYS A 245 5.68 11.03 34.13
CA LYS A 245 5.36 10.76 35.54
C LYS A 245 4.11 9.89 35.70
N GLY A 246 3.56 9.36 34.61
CA GLY A 246 2.34 8.54 34.60
C GLY A 246 1.04 9.34 34.75
N LYS A 247 1.10 10.67 34.75
CA LYS A 247 -0.11 11.51 34.81
C LYS A 247 -0.72 11.61 33.40
N TYR A 248 -2.03 11.38 33.30
CA TYR A 248 -2.77 11.60 32.06
C TYR A 248 -2.67 13.07 31.61
N ILE A 249 -2.19 13.23 30.38
CA ILE A 249 -2.35 14.44 29.56
C ILE A 249 -3.75 14.40 28.94
N TYR A 250 -4.15 13.23 28.44
CA TYR A 250 -5.48 12.96 27.90
C TYR A 250 -6.02 11.66 28.52
N SER A 251 -7.21 11.72 29.12
CA SER A 251 -7.87 10.54 29.68
C SER A 251 -8.14 9.48 28.61
N PRO A 252 -8.16 8.18 28.96
CA PRO A 252 -8.36 7.11 28.01
C PRO A 252 -9.83 7.03 27.58
N ILE A 253 -10.19 7.80 26.55
CA ILE A 253 -11.54 7.83 25.95
C ILE A 253 -11.51 7.75 24.42
N TYR A 254 -10.32 7.72 23.82
CA TYR A 254 -10.14 7.87 22.37
C TYR A 254 -10.00 6.50 21.70
N SER A 255 -10.65 6.30 20.57
CA SER A 255 -10.52 5.06 19.78
C SER A 255 -9.14 4.93 19.16
N ASN A 256 -8.53 6.05 18.77
CA ASN A 256 -7.21 6.08 18.18
C ASN A 256 -6.46 7.36 18.54
N ILE A 257 -5.14 7.25 18.71
CA ILE A 257 -4.26 8.39 18.99
C ILE A 257 -2.98 8.23 18.14
N ASN A 258 -2.54 9.30 17.48
CA ASN A 258 -1.27 9.31 16.74
C ASN A 258 -0.37 10.44 17.23
N LEU A 259 0.89 10.13 17.53
CA LEU A 259 1.92 11.13 17.82
C LEU A 259 2.41 11.73 16.51
N LEU A 260 2.04 12.99 16.24
CA LEU A 260 2.26 13.66 14.96
C LEU A 260 3.64 14.34 14.85
N GLY A 261 4.43 14.32 15.93
CA GLY A 261 5.69 15.05 16.02
C GLY A 261 5.50 16.52 16.41
N GLU A 262 6.59 17.18 16.79
CA GLU A 262 6.61 18.60 17.16
C GLU A 262 5.60 18.97 18.25
N ASP A 263 5.51 18.11 19.28
CA ASP A 263 4.59 18.25 20.41
C ASP A 263 3.11 18.17 20.02
N ARG A 264 2.77 17.48 18.92
CA ARG A 264 1.37 17.34 18.45
C ARG A 264 0.88 15.91 18.46
N VAL A 265 -0.43 15.80 18.66
CA VAL A 265 -1.16 14.53 18.68
C VAL A 265 -2.49 14.68 17.94
N SER A 266 -2.91 13.65 17.20
CA SER A 266 -4.29 13.53 16.74
C SER A 266 -5.07 12.66 17.71
N LEU A 267 -6.22 13.14 18.17
CA LEU A 267 -7.12 12.46 19.08
C LEU A 267 -8.36 12.00 18.32
N GLY A 268 -8.57 10.70 18.18
CA GLY A 268 -9.63 10.10 17.38
C GLY A 268 -10.84 9.70 18.22
N MET A 269 -12.03 10.06 17.77
CA MET A 269 -13.30 9.51 18.24
C MET A 269 -13.90 8.61 17.16
N PRO A 270 -14.58 7.52 17.54
CA PRO A 270 -15.19 6.62 16.58
C PRO A 270 -16.26 7.30 15.72
N ILE A 271 -16.36 6.93 14.44
CA ILE A 271 -17.45 7.32 13.54
C ILE A 271 -18.43 6.15 13.43
N GLY A 272 -19.71 6.39 13.71
CA GLY A 272 -20.80 5.38 13.64
C GLY A 272 -21.29 4.90 15.01
N GLU A 273 -22.32 4.03 15.00
CA GLU A 273 -22.87 3.36 16.19
C GLU A 273 -22.46 1.88 16.17
N GLY A 274 -21.83 1.36 17.23
CA GLY A 274 -21.44 -0.06 17.33
C GLY A 274 -20.17 -0.33 18.16
N GLU A 275 -19.86 -1.61 18.39
CA GLU A 275 -18.73 -2.07 19.23
C GLU A 275 -17.37 -2.07 18.49
N ILE A 276 -17.35 -2.10 17.15
CA ILE A 276 -16.11 -2.18 16.34
C ILE A 276 -15.97 -0.93 15.48
N ASN A 277 -15.34 0.11 16.03
CA ASN A 277 -15.14 1.39 15.34
C ASN A 277 -13.69 1.58 14.91
N LEU A 278 -13.29 1.10 13.71
CA LEU A 278 -11.92 1.35 13.21
C LEU A 278 -11.76 2.73 12.57
N THR A 279 -12.85 3.36 12.12
CA THR A 279 -12.78 4.68 11.49
C THR A 279 -12.96 5.74 12.56
N SER A 280 -12.00 6.67 12.65
CA SER A 280 -12.04 7.75 13.63
C SER A 280 -12.07 9.11 12.96
N ILE A 281 -12.76 10.06 13.58
CA ILE A 281 -12.69 11.49 13.28
C ILE A 281 -11.80 12.15 14.34
N TYR A 282 -10.86 12.97 13.88
CA TYR A 282 -9.74 13.43 14.68
C TYR A 282 -9.84 14.93 15.02
N ALA A 283 -9.46 15.24 16.25
CA ALA A 283 -9.09 16.56 16.74
C ALA A 283 -7.56 16.64 16.88
N ILE A 284 -7.01 17.86 16.93
CA ILE A 284 -5.57 18.09 17.14
C ILE A 284 -5.32 18.65 18.53
N GLY A 285 -4.40 18.03 19.25
CA GLY A 285 -3.93 18.48 20.57
C GLY A 285 -2.41 18.56 20.68
N ASN A 286 -1.90 18.74 21.90
CA ASN A 286 -0.47 18.78 22.22
C ASN A 286 -0.08 18.00 23.49
N ASN A 287 1.21 17.95 23.78
CA ASN A 287 1.75 17.31 24.98
C ASN A 287 1.44 18.02 26.32
N ARG A 288 0.64 19.10 26.31
CA ARG A 288 0.20 19.81 27.53
C ARG A 288 -1.27 19.59 27.86
N GLY A 289 -2.02 18.92 27.00
CA GLY A 289 -3.44 18.65 27.18
C GLY A 289 -4.36 19.66 26.47
N ASP A 290 -3.81 20.62 25.72
CA ASP A 290 -4.60 21.58 24.95
C ASP A 290 -5.23 20.85 23.74
N ILE A 291 -6.51 21.09 23.45
CA ILE A 291 -7.17 20.63 22.22
C ILE A 291 -7.48 21.88 21.38
N PHE A 292 -6.94 21.93 20.15
CA PHE A 292 -7.01 23.13 19.29
C PHE A 292 -8.16 23.11 18.29
N THR A 293 -8.72 21.93 18.00
CA THR A 293 -9.79 21.77 17.01
C THR A 293 -10.88 20.86 17.51
N ASP A 294 -12.09 21.04 17.00
CA ASP A 294 -13.13 20.01 17.05
C ASP A 294 -12.68 18.76 16.28
N PHE A 295 -13.41 17.65 16.47
CA PHE A 295 -13.23 16.42 15.70
C PHE A 295 -13.79 16.63 14.30
N LYS A 296 -12.92 16.93 13.34
CA LYS A 296 -13.31 17.29 11.96
C LYS A 296 -12.41 16.71 10.88
N PHE A 297 -11.33 16.05 11.26
CA PHE A 297 -10.37 15.48 10.33
C PHE A 297 -10.56 13.98 10.20
N LEU A 298 -10.63 13.45 8.98
CA LEU A 298 -10.56 12.01 8.72
C LEU A 298 -9.12 11.51 8.72
N VAL A 299 -8.17 12.38 8.36
CA VAL A 299 -6.73 12.08 8.31
C VAL A 299 -5.97 13.32 8.75
N VAL A 300 -4.90 13.15 9.53
CA VAL A 300 -3.93 14.21 9.88
C VAL A 300 -2.52 13.67 9.65
N GLY A 301 -1.69 14.44 8.93
CA GLY A 301 -0.30 14.09 8.69
C GLY A 301 0.63 14.43 9.87
N ASN A 302 1.86 13.92 9.82
CA ASN A 302 2.90 14.34 10.74
C ASN A 302 3.30 15.81 10.50
N TYR A 303 3.64 16.52 11.57
CA TYR A 303 4.18 17.87 11.50
C TYR A 303 5.65 17.84 11.08
N ASN A 304 6.00 18.75 10.18
CA ASN A 304 7.36 18.97 9.73
C ASN A 304 7.59 20.48 9.51
N ASN A 305 8.47 21.06 10.31
CA ASN A 305 8.73 22.50 10.40
C ASN A 305 7.46 23.34 10.61
N GLY A 306 6.58 22.91 11.53
CA GLY A 306 5.35 23.61 11.89
C GLY A 306 4.19 23.50 10.90
N LEU A 307 4.36 22.71 9.84
CA LEU A 307 3.35 22.47 8.80
C LEU A 307 2.93 21.00 8.82
N SER A 308 1.64 20.73 8.63
CA SER A 308 1.09 19.41 8.35
C SER A 308 -0.02 19.53 7.29
N TYR A 309 -0.73 18.44 7.01
CA TYR A 309 -1.96 18.43 6.25
C TYR A 309 -3.07 17.74 7.04
N GLY A 310 -4.32 18.12 6.75
CA GLY A 310 -5.52 17.48 7.28
C GLY A 310 -6.52 17.26 6.16
N SER A 311 -7.24 16.13 6.22
CA SER A 311 -8.37 15.85 5.33
C SER A 311 -9.68 15.91 6.11
N ASN A 312 -10.69 16.59 5.62
CA ASN A 312 -12.07 16.41 6.05
C ASN A 312 -12.83 15.55 5.00
N GLU A 313 -14.15 15.48 5.10
CA GLU A 313 -15.00 14.68 4.19
C GLU A 313 -14.88 15.07 2.71
N GLU A 314 -14.51 16.33 2.42
CA GLU A 314 -14.52 16.84 1.05
C GLU A 314 -13.13 17.23 0.53
N TYR A 315 -12.22 17.66 1.41
CA TYR A 315 -10.94 18.22 1.01
C TYR A 315 -9.78 17.86 1.92
N THR A 316 -8.59 17.80 1.32
CA THR A 316 -7.29 17.84 1.99
C THR A 316 -6.66 19.23 1.82
N PHE A 317 -6.06 19.75 2.88
CA PHE A 317 -5.39 21.05 2.91
C PHE A 317 -4.26 21.08 3.93
N PHE A 318 -3.32 22.01 3.76
CA PHE A 318 -2.27 22.24 4.74
C PHE A 318 -2.80 22.91 6.00
N ILE A 319 -2.24 22.56 7.15
CA ILE A 319 -2.59 23.09 8.47
C ILE A 319 -1.35 23.56 9.24
N ASP A 320 -1.52 24.61 10.04
CA ASP A 320 -0.53 25.00 11.05
C ASP A 320 -0.60 24.12 12.31
N LYS A 321 0.29 24.36 13.27
CA LYS A 321 0.30 23.68 14.58
C LYS A 321 -0.98 23.81 15.40
N SER A 322 -1.88 24.73 15.10
CA SER A 322 -3.19 24.83 15.76
C SER A 322 -4.28 24.07 15.00
N GLY A 323 -3.94 23.38 13.92
CA GLY A 323 -4.90 22.72 13.05
C GLY A 323 -5.70 23.68 12.17
N LYS A 324 -5.26 24.94 12.04
CA LYS A 324 -5.94 25.91 11.16
C LYS A 324 -5.42 25.77 9.73
N PRO A 325 -6.31 25.81 8.72
CA PRO A 325 -5.90 25.79 7.32
C PRO A 325 -4.94 26.94 6.99
N ILE A 326 -3.87 26.64 6.26
CA ILE A 326 -2.97 27.67 5.71
C ILE A 326 -3.64 28.29 4.48
N LYS A 327 -4.00 29.57 4.57
CA LYS A 327 -4.79 30.27 3.53
C LYS A 327 -4.08 30.38 2.18
N ASP A 328 -2.76 30.54 2.19
CA ASP A 328 -1.96 30.76 0.97
C ASP A 328 -1.48 29.47 0.30
N LEU A 329 -2.00 28.32 0.73
CA LEU A 329 -1.68 27.01 0.19
C LEU A 329 -2.95 26.33 -0.33
N PRO A 330 -2.84 25.37 -1.27
CA PRO A 330 -4.00 24.85 -1.96
C PRO A 330 -4.87 23.98 -1.04
N LYS A 331 -6.17 24.05 -1.32
CA LYS A 331 -7.18 23.12 -0.83
C LYS A 331 -7.57 22.19 -1.98
N VAL A 332 -7.51 20.89 -1.75
CA VAL A 332 -7.61 19.88 -2.80
C VAL A 332 -8.78 18.95 -2.51
N LYS A 333 -9.68 18.74 -3.48
CA LYS A 333 -10.87 17.90 -3.30
C LYS A 333 -10.50 16.42 -3.24
N GLY A 334 -10.99 15.72 -2.22
CA GLY A 334 -10.70 14.32 -1.91
C GLY A 334 -9.98 14.17 -0.56
N SER A 335 -9.49 12.96 -0.30
CA SER A 335 -8.77 12.64 0.93
C SER A 335 -7.41 12.01 0.56
N GLY A 336 -6.37 12.33 1.32
CA GLY A 336 -5.04 11.77 1.09
C GLY A 336 -3.94 12.62 1.70
N THR A 337 -2.83 12.74 0.99
CA THR A 337 -1.60 13.38 1.48
C THR A 337 -1.25 14.63 0.69
N LEU A 338 -0.68 15.62 1.38
CA LEU A 338 -0.08 16.81 0.77
C LEU A 338 1.32 17.02 1.32
N GLU A 339 2.24 17.38 0.44
CA GLU A 339 3.63 17.66 0.82
C GLU A 339 4.16 18.84 -0.01
N ILE A 340 4.99 19.70 0.59
CA ILE A 340 5.71 20.73 -0.16
C ILE A 340 7.06 20.16 -0.58
N LYS A 341 7.25 19.95 -1.88
CA LYS A 341 8.50 19.45 -2.48
C LYS A 341 9.15 20.55 -3.31
N ASP A 342 10.32 21.02 -2.90
CA ASP A 342 11.07 22.11 -3.57
C ASP A 342 10.24 23.36 -3.90
N GLY A 343 9.22 23.66 -3.11
CA GLY A 343 8.36 24.83 -3.31
C GLY A 343 7.19 24.62 -4.30
N ILE A 344 6.97 23.41 -4.79
CA ILE A 344 5.70 22.97 -5.36
C ILE A 344 4.96 22.07 -4.37
N VAL A 345 3.68 21.79 -4.61
CA VAL A 345 2.88 20.89 -3.79
C VAL A 345 2.74 19.56 -4.51
N TYR A 346 3.22 18.50 -3.88
CA TYR A 346 2.87 17.12 -4.21
C TYR A 346 1.54 16.78 -3.51
N SER A 347 0.69 16.08 -4.23
CA SER A 347 -0.65 15.71 -3.78
C SER A 347 -0.90 14.28 -4.21
N ASP A 348 -1.14 13.38 -3.26
CA ASP A 348 -1.66 12.05 -3.53
C ASP A 348 -3.05 11.95 -2.91
N ILE A 349 -4.07 12.11 -3.75
CA ILE A 349 -5.45 12.30 -3.31
C ILE A 349 -6.31 11.26 -3.98
N ASP A 350 -6.99 10.46 -3.16
CA ASP A 350 -7.81 9.34 -3.61
C ASP A 350 -7.03 8.40 -4.56
N TYR A 351 -5.76 8.11 -4.22
CA TYR A 351 -4.84 7.26 -4.98
C TYR A 351 -4.45 7.78 -6.38
N GLU A 352 -4.57 9.08 -6.62
CA GLU A 352 -4.03 9.74 -7.82
C GLU A 352 -2.96 10.77 -7.42
N PRO A 353 -1.67 10.50 -7.69
CA PRO A 353 -0.58 11.43 -7.41
C PRO A 353 -0.45 12.50 -8.50
N TYR A 354 -0.30 13.77 -8.09
CA TYR A 354 -0.15 14.91 -8.99
C TYR A 354 0.50 16.14 -8.32
N TYR A 355 0.72 17.20 -9.11
CA TYR A 355 1.49 18.37 -8.68
C TYR A 355 0.75 19.68 -8.92
N LEU A 356 0.86 20.57 -7.94
CA LEU A 356 0.29 21.92 -7.96
C LEU A 356 1.37 22.96 -7.65
N ASN A 357 1.19 24.17 -8.16
CA ASN A 357 1.83 25.34 -7.59
C ASN A 357 1.19 25.67 -6.22
N LYS A 358 1.86 26.50 -5.42
CA LYS A 358 1.35 26.93 -4.11
C LYS A 358 0.03 27.72 -4.19
N ASP A 359 -0.24 28.37 -5.31
CA ASP A 359 -1.52 29.04 -5.57
C ASP A 359 -2.66 28.06 -5.96
N GLY A 360 -2.35 26.76 -6.06
CA GLY A 360 -3.30 25.70 -6.44
C GLY A 360 -3.46 25.48 -7.93
N SER A 361 -2.77 26.24 -8.78
CA SER A 361 -2.75 25.94 -10.22
C SER A 361 -2.06 24.59 -10.50
N VAL A 362 -2.68 23.78 -11.35
CA VAL A 362 -2.18 22.43 -11.67
C VAL A 362 -0.91 22.53 -12.53
N ILE A 363 0.17 21.91 -12.06
CA ILE A 363 1.39 21.70 -12.86
C ILE A 363 1.21 20.47 -13.74
N TYR A 364 0.77 19.36 -13.13
CA TYR A 364 0.57 18.10 -13.82
C TYR A 364 -0.50 17.29 -13.10
N LYS A 365 -1.29 16.53 -13.86
CA LYS A 365 -2.20 15.48 -13.38
C LYS A 365 -2.13 14.30 -14.34
N PRO A 366 -2.24 13.04 -13.85
CA PRO A 366 -2.35 11.88 -14.72
C PRO A 366 -3.48 12.03 -15.74
N ASN A 367 -3.26 11.54 -16.95
CA ASN A 367 -4.28 11.58 -18.00
C ASN A 367 -5.44 10.64 -17.64
N LYS A 368 -6.68 11.12 -17.77
CA LYS A 368 -7.87 10.26 -17.69
C LYS A 368 -8.09 9.44 -18.96
N LYS A 369 -7.82 10.03 -20.12
CA LYS A 369 -8.03 9.39 -21.43
C LYS A 369 -6.84 8.49 -21.77
N ILE A 370 -7.11 7.20 -21.87
CA ILE A 370 -6.20 6.15 -22.32
C ILE A 370 -6.50 5.85 -23.79
N ILE A 371 -5.52 6.08 -24.66
CA ILE A 371 -5.67 5.85 -26.10
C ILE A 371 -5.44 4.37 -26.39
N LEU A 372 -6.42 3.71 -27.03
CA LEU A 372 -6.28 2.33 -27.49
C LEU A 372 -5.79 2.28 -28.95
N SER A 373 -6.41 3.10 -29.80
CA SER A 373 -6.11 3.30 -31.22
C SER A 373 -6.62 4.67 -31.68
N ASP A 374 -6.46 4.99 -32.97
CA ASP A 374 -7.04 6.21 -33.56
C ASP A 374 -8.57 6.25 -33.47
N LYS A 375 -9.21 5.09 -33.26
CA LYS A 375 -10.67 4.97 -33.13
C LYS A 375 -11.13 5.01 -31.68
N TYR A 376 -10.50 4.24 -30.80
CA TYR A 376 -11.04 3.96 -29.47
C TYR A 376 -10.16 4.54 -28.35
N SER A 377 -10.81 4.94 -27.27
CA SER A 377 -10.13 5.29 -26.02
C SER A 377 -10.98 4.89 -24.83
N VAL A 378 -10.34 4.72 -23.67
CA VAL A 378 -11.00 4.51 -22.38
C VAL A 378 -10.76 5.72 -21.52
N ILE A 379 -11.81 6.30 -20.95
CA ILE A 379 -11.72 7.36 -19.94
C ILE A 379 -11.79 6.69 -18.57
N LYS A 380 -10.80 6.97 -17.72
CA LYS A 380 -10.82 6.63 -16.30
C LYS A 380 -11.67 7.66 -15.55
N GLU A 381 -12.88 7.28 -15.15
CA GLU A 381 -13.76 8.14 -14.36
C GLU A 381 -13.79 7.74 -12.90
N LYS A 382 -14.01 8.74 -12.05
CA LYS A 382 -13.98 8.60 -10.59
C LYS A 382 -15.38 8.71 -10.01
N TYR A 383 -15.72 7.82 -9.09
CA TYR A 383 -16.94 7.86 -8.31
C TYR A 383 -16.64 7.60 -6.82
N LYS A 384 -16.89 8.63 -5.99
CA LYS A 384 -16.65 8.62 -4.54
C LYS A 384 -17.85 9.25 -3.80
N PRO A 385 -18.96 8.52 -3.62
CA PRO A 385 -20.16 9.04 -2.97
C PRO A 385 -20.02 9.11 -1.44
N ASN A 386 -19.13 8.30 -0.85
CA ASN A 386 -18.98 8.10 0.58
C ASN A 386 -17.49 8.05 0.95
N ILE A 387 -17.14 8.33 2.21
CA ILE A 387 -15.75 8.30 2.70
C ILE A 387 -15.12 6.90 2.57
N ASN A 388 -15.92 5.84 2.67
CA ASN A 388 -15.49 4.45 2.63
C ASN A 388 -15.64 3.80 1.23
N TYR A 389 -16.06 4.56 0.21
CA TYR A 389 -16.31 4.00 -1.12
C TYR A 389 -15.68 4.85 -2.21
N LEU A 390 -14.75 4.25 -2.97
CA LEU A 390 -14.09 4.89 -4.10
C LEU A 390 -13.93 3.88 -5.24
N ILE A 391 -14.43 4.21 -6.42
CA ILE A 391 -14.13 3.45 -7.64
C ILE A 391 -13.59 4.35 -8.74
N TYR A 392 -12.60 3.84 -9.45
CA TYR A 392 -12.24 4.29 -10.78
C TYR A 392 -12.77 3.29 -11.81
N TYR A 393 -13.62 3.74 -12.73
CA TYR A 393 -14.30 2.86 -13.69
C TYR A 393 -14.06 3.31 -15.14
N PRO A 394 -14.06 2.37 -16.10
CA PRO A 394 -13.80 2.68 -17.50
C PRO A 394 -15.06 3.19 -18.22
N VAL A 395 -14.89 4.25 -19.02
CA VAL A 395 -15.87 4.72 -19.99
C VAL A 395 -15.26 4.69 -21.38
N ILE A 396 -15.79 3.85 -22.27
CA ILE A 396 -15.31 3.70 -23.64
C ILE A 396 -15.87 4.84 -24.51
N ILE A 397 -14.99 5.42 -25.30
CA ILE A 397 -15.31 6.40 -26.34
C ILE A 397 -14.77 5.93 -27.69
N GLY A 398 -15.41 6.39 -28.78
CA GLY A 398 -15.04 6.03 -30.15
C GLY A 398 -15.89 4.94 -30.80
N VAL A 399 -16.81 4.33 -30.07
CA VAL A 399 -17.83 3.42 -30.62
C VAL A 399 -18.84 4.23 -31.44
N TYR A 400 -18.83 4.03 -32.76
CA TYR A 400 -19.64 4.81 -33.72
C TYR A 400 -21.15 4.71 -33.47
N ASN A 401 -21.65 3.50 -33.21
CA ASN A 401 -23.07 3.31 -32.90
C ASN A 401 -23.36 3.78 -31.48
N LYS A 402 -24.08 4.90 -31.35
CA LYS A 402 -24.41 5.52 -30.06
C LYS A 402 -25.18 4.59 -29.12
N LYS A 403 -26.09 3.75 -29.63
CA LYS A 403 -26.87 2.82 -28.80
C LYS A 403 -25.95 1.76 -28.20
N ILE A 404 -25.10 1.15 -29.04
CA ILE A 404 -24.09 0.18 -28.60
C ILE A 404 -23.15 0.82 -27.56
N ASN A 405 -22.68 2.03 -27.81
CA ASN A 405 -21.78 2.73 -26.89
C ASN A 405 -22.42 2.96 -25.50
N ILE A 406 -23.69 3.35 -25.47
CA ILE A 406 -24.45 3.52 -24.22
C ILE A 406 -24.60 2.18 -23.49
N GLU A 407 -24.94 1.11 -24.20
CA GLU A 407 -25.12 -0.23 -23.62
C GLU A 407 -23.82 -0.80 -23.04
N ILE A 408 -22.70 -0.67 -23.76
CA ILE A 408 -21.38 -1.08 -23.28
C ILE A 408 -21.04 -0.34 -21.98
N ASN A 409 -21.13 0.99 -21.98
CA ASN A 409 -20.74 1.81 -20.83
C ASN A 409 -21.66 1.60 -19.63
N LYS A 410 -22.96 1.39 -19.84
CA LYS A 410 -23.89 1.01 -18.78
C LYS A 410 -23.48 -0.32 -18.14
N LYS A 411 -23.18 -1.33 -18.95
CA LYS A 411 -22.77 -2.65 -18.43
C LYS A 411 -21.42 -2.57 -17.70
N LEU A 412 -20.47 -1.77 -18.17
CA LEU A 412 -19.20 -1.53 -17.47
C LEU A 412 -19.39 -0.84 -16.12
N TRP A 413 -20.30 0.14 -16.04
CA TRP A 413 -20.71 0.74 -14.77
C TRP A 413 -21.28 -0.31 -13.82
N ASP A 414 -22.27 -1.08 -14.28
CA ASP A 414 -22.92 -2.14 -13.49
C ASP A 414 -21.92 -3.21 -13.00
N MET A 415 -20.89 -3.52 -13.80
CA MET A 415 -19.83 -4.45 -13.42
C MET A 415 -18.81 -3.87 -12.43
N SER A 416 -18.52 -2.57 -12.54
CA SER A 416 -17.53 -1.87 -11.69
C SER A 416 -18.12 -1.46 -10.33
N TYR A 417 -19.42 -1.17 -10.29
CA TYR A 417 -20.14 -0.85 -9.07
C TYR A 417 -20.30 -2.10 -8.20
N PHE A 418 -20.04 -1.95 -6.89
CA PHE A 418 -20.04 -3.04 -5.94
C PHE A 418 -20.96 -2.73 -4.77
N THR A 419 -21.78 -3.72 -4.39
CA THR A 419 -22.48 -3.76 -3.11
C THR A 419 -22.42 -5.19 -2.58
N PRO A 420 -22.08 -5.41 -1.30
CA PRO A 420 -21.93 -6.76 -0.75
C PRO A 420 -23.27 -7.49 -0.58
N TYR A 421 -24.40 -6.75 -0.51
CA TYR A 421 -25.75 -7.30 -0.29
C TYR A 421 -26.61 -7.41 -1.56
N ALA A 422 -25.99 -7.68 -2.71
CA ALA A 422 -26.70 -7.81 -3.98
C ALA A 422 -27.42 -9.18 -4.16
N GLU A 423 -27.49 -10.02 -3.12
CA GLU A 423 -28.22 -11.30 -3.12
C GLU A 423 -29.46 -11.27 -2.21
N GLU A 424 -30.56 -11.78 -2.79
CA GLU A 424 -31.95 -11.96 -2.34
C GLU A 424 -32.58 -10.89 -1.40
N GLY A 425 -33.32 -9.96 -2.02
CA GLY A 425 -34.43 -9.25 -1.37
C GLY A 425 -34.22 -7.77 -1.07
N LYS A 426 -33.00 -7.23 -1.19
CA LYS A 426 -32.74 -5.79 -1.15
C LYS A 426 -32.49 -5.22 -2.55
N ASN A 427 -33.00 -4.03 -2.80
CA ASN A 427 -33.03 -3.40 -4.11
C ASN A 427 -31.60 -3.24 -4.67
N LYS A 428 -31.27 -3.94 -5.78
CA LYS A 428 -30.00 -3.78 -6.54
C LYS A 428 -29.73 -2.33 -6.99
N ASN A 429 -30.71 -1.44 -6.83
CA ASN A 429 -30.71 -0.05 -7.31
C ASN A 429 -30.46 1.00 -6.21
N SER A 430 -30.21 0.62 -4.95
CA SER A 430 -29.89 1.61 -3.93
C SER A 430 -28.46 2.14 -4.15
N VAL A 431 -28.38 3.37 -4.65
CA VAL A 431 -27.12 4.09 -4.88
C VAL A 431 -26.55 4.51 -3.53
N ILE A 432 -25.27 4.21 -3.28
CA ILE A 432 -24.58 4.62 -2.06
C ILE A 432 -24.58 6.16 -1.98
N THR A 433 -24.95 6.69 -0.83
CA THR A 433 -24.96 8.13 -0.53
C THR A 433 -23.87 8.51 0.47
N LYS A 434 -23.63 9.82 0.61
CA LYS A 434 -22.67 10.36 1.58
C LYS A 434 -23.07 10.10 3.04
N ASP A 435 -24.38 9.94 3.28
CA ASP A 435 -24.95 9.82 4.62
C ASP A 435 -25.11 8.34 5.03
N ASP A 436 -24.81 7.41 4.12
CA ASP A 436 -24.84 5.98 4.40
C ASP A 436 -23.74 5.59 5.40
N VAL A 437 -24.10 4.84 6.43
CA VAL A 437 -23.15 4.21 7.34
C VAL A 437 -22.74 2.87 6.74
N LEU A 438 -21.54 2.80 6.17
CA LEU A 438 -20.97 1.58 5.62
C LEU A 438 -20.12 0.87 6.67
N ASP A 439 -20.41 -0.40 6.92
CA ASP A 439 -19.62 -1.32 7.75
C ASP A 439 -18.44 -1.96 7.00
N TYR A 440 -18.14 -1.44 5.81
CA TYR A 440 -17.02 -1.84 4.97
C TYR A 440 -16.39 -0.62 4.29
N SER A 441 -15.16 -0.78 3.83
CA SER A 441 -14.57 0.06 2.80
C SER A 441 -14.43 -0.70 1.48
N TYR A 442 -14.58 0.01 0.37
CA TYR A 442 -14.40 -0.54 -0.96
C TYR A 442 -13.57 0.39 -1.83
N TYR A 443 -12.50 -0.16 -2.40
CA TYR A 443 -11.70 0.49 -3.43
C TYR A 443 -11.78 -0.32 -4.72
N GLY A 444 -12.24 0.30 -5.81
CA GLY A 444 -12.28 -0.29 -7.14
C GLY A 444 -11.42 0.48 -8.14
N ASN A 445 -10.83 -0.23 -9.09
CA ASN A 445 -10.06 0.33 -10.19
C ASN A 445 -10.14 -0.59 -11.42
N PHE A 446 -9.53 -0.20 -12.53
CA PHE A 446 -9.38 -1.08 -13.67
C PHE A 446 -8.02 -0.95 -14.35
N THR A 447 -7.66 -2.00 -15.07
CA THR A 447 -6.57 -2.03 -16.06
C THR A 447 -7.09 -2.53 -17.40
N ILE A 448 -6.34 -2.25 -18.46
CA ILE A 448 -6.55 -2.87 -19.78
C ILE A 448 -5.61 -4.08 -19.83
N GLU A 449 -6.18 -5.27 -19.94
CA GLU A 449 -5.41 -6.52 -20.02
C GLU A 449 -4.99 -6.80 -21.47
N PHE A 450 -5.89 -6.51 -22.41
CA PHE A 450 -5.63 -6.73 -23.82
C PHE A 450 -6.48 -5.83 -24.71
N TYR A 451 -5.88 -5.31 -25.77
CA TYR A 451 -6.61 -4.64 -26.84
C TYR A 451 -5.99 -4.97 -28.19
N LYS A 452 -6.80 -5.49 -29.10
CA LYS A 452 -6.37 -5.75 -30.48
C LYS A 452 -7.59 -5.71 -31.41
N LYS A 453 -7.44 -4.98 -32.52
CA LYS A 453 -8.49 -4.80 -33.54
C LYS A 453 -9.78 -4.26 -32.91
N ASP A 454 -10.77 -5.13 -32.70
CA ASP A 454 -12.10 -4.78 -32.18
C ASP A 454 -12.34 -5.33 -30.76
N LEU A 455 -11.45 -6.19 -30.23
CA LEU A 455 -11.55 -6.75 -28.89
C LEU A 455 -10.85 -5.86 -27.86
N LEU A 456 -11.58 -5.52 -26.80
CA LEU A 456 -11.05 -4.95 -25.57
C LEU A 456 -11.31 -5.92 -24.41
N VAL A 457 -10.25 -6.24 -23.68
CA VAL A 457 -10.29 -7.02 -22.44
C VAL A 457 -9.84 -6.10 -21.32
N LEU A 458 -10.70 -5.92 -20.33
CA LEU A 458 -10.41 -5.14 -19.12
C LEU A 458 -10.22 -6.09 -17.94
N ASN A 459 -9.57 -5.62 -16.89
CA ASN A 459 -9.63 -6.20 -15.57
C ASN A 459 -10.20 -5.14 -14.63
N LEU A 460 -11.44 -5.38 -14.21
CA LEU A 460 -12.13 -4.57 -13.20
C LEU A 460 -11.80 -5.19 -11.85
N SER A 461 -10.90 -4.54 -11.12
CA SER A 461 -10.39 -4.97 -9.82
C SER A 461 -11.10 -4.24 -8.69
N GLY A 462 -11.38 -4.92 -7.60
CA GLY A 462 -11.89 -4.32 -6.36
C GLY A 462 -11.23 -4.89 -5.12
N TYR A 463 -11.33 -4.18 -4.01
CA TYR A 463 -10.93 -4.66 -2.69
C TYR A 463 -12.01 -4.29 -1.69
N TYR A 464 -12.76 -5.30 -1.23
CA TYR A 464 -13.80 -5.18 -0.23
C TYR A 464 -13.22 -5.49 1.14
N TYR A 465 -13.22 -4.53 2.05
CA TYR A 465 -12.71 -4.69 3.40
C TYR A 465 -13.83 -4.43 4.40
N PRO A 466 -14.46 -5.48 4.98
CA PRO A 466 -15.30 -5.32 6.16
C PRO A 466 -14.49 -4.67 7.28
N ILE A 467 -15.03 -3.62 7.89
CA ILE A 467 -14.35 -2.90 8.97
C ILE A 467 -14.20 -3.85 10.16
N GLY A 468 -12.98 -4.06 10.62
CA GLY A 468 -12.66 -4.98 11.73
C GLY A 468 -12.16 -6.35 11.27
N ALA A 469 -12.24 -6.67 9.98
CA ALA A 469 -11.75 -7.94 9.47
C ALA A 469 -10.21 -8.00 9.48
N ALA A 470 -9.67 -9.21 9.60
CA ALA A 470 -8.22 -9.45 9.53
C ALA A 470 -7.62 -9.02 8.18
N HIS A 471 -8.39 -9.19 7.09
CA HIS A 471 -8.05 -8.70 5.76
C HIS A 471 -9.34 -8.52 4.94
N GLY A 472 -9.22 -7.83 3.81
CA GLY A 472 -10.30 -7.71 2.82
C GLY A 472 -10.23 -8.81 1.79
N MET A 473 -11.24 -8.84 0.92
CA MET A 473 -11.36 -9.75 -0.20
C MET A 473 -11.21 -8.99 -1.52
N PRO A 474 -10.21 -9.33 -2.35
CA PRO A 474 -10.12 -8.74 -3.68
C PRO A 474 -11.19 -9.34 -4.58
N SER A 475 -11.68 -8.55 -5.54
CA SER A 475 -12.57 -8.97 -6.61
C SER A 475 -11.93 -8.68 -7.97
N LYS A 476 -12.25 -9.51 -8.96
CA LYS A 476 -11.75 -9.38 -10.33
C LYS A 476 -12.87 -9.77 -11.29
N LYS A 477 -13.13 -8.92 -12.28
CA LYS A 477 -14.01 -9.24 -13.42
C LYS A 477 -13.30 -8.86 -14.72
N THR A 478 -13.31 -9.75 -15.70
CA THR A 478 -12.56 -9.55 -16.95
C THR A 478 -13.44 -9.52 -18.20
N PRO A 479 -14.23 -8.45 -18.42
CA PRO A 479 -15.10 -8.39 -19.58
C PRO A 479 -14.29 -8.39 -20.88
N CYS A 480 -14.58 -9.37 -21.75
CA CYS A 480 -14.08 -9.47 -23.11
C CYS A 480 -15.12 -8.85 -24.07
N ILE A 481 -14.84 -7.68 -24.65
CA ILE A 481 -15.84 -6.83 -25.31
C ILE A 481 -15.47 -6.61 -26.77
N ASN A 482 -16.40 -6.90 -27.68
CA ASN A 482 -16.32 -6.45 -29.06
C ASN A 482 -16.82 -5.00 -29.18
N LEU A 483 -15.93 -4.07 -29.50
CA LEU A 483 -16.23 -2.64 -29.58
C LEU A 483 -17.05 -2.24 -30.82
N VAL A 484 -17.23 -3.15 -31.78
CA VAL A 484 -18.07 -2.93 -32.96
C VAL A 484 -19.50 -3.40 -32.71
N THR A 485 -19.66 -4.61 -32.18
CA THR A 485 -20.98 -5.24 -31.99
C THR A 485 -21.58 -4.94 -30.61
N GLY A 486 -20.76 -4.57 -29.63
CA GLY A 486 -21.15 -4.42 -28.23
C GLY A 486 -21.28 -5.73 -27.47
N LYS A 487 -20.94 -6.86 -28.09
CA LYS A 487 -21.03 -8.17 -27.45
C LYS A 487 -19.98 -8.30 -26.35
N PHE A 488 -20.43 -8.73 -25.17
CA PHE A 488 -19.57 -9.21 -24.09
C PHE A 488 -19.52 -10.72 -24.20
N TYR A 489 -18.34 -11.27 -24.45
CA TYR A 489 -18.16 -12.70 -24.68
C TYR A 489 -18.18 -13.50 -23.37
N SER A 490 -18.77 -14.68 -23.45
CA SER A 490 -18.61 -15.77 -22.50
C SER A 490 -17.47 -16.70 -22.93
N LEU A 491 -17.00 -17.58 -22.05
CA LEU A 491 -15.92 -18.52 -22.37
C LEU A 491 -16.29 -19.40 -23.58
N GLY A 492 -17.54 -19.86 -23.63
CA GLY A 492 -18.06 -20.71 -24.70
C GLY A 492 -18.04 -20.06 -26.09
N ASP A 493 -18.09 -18.72 -26.19
CA ASP A 493 -18.07 -18.01 -27.47
C ASP A 493 -16.75 -18.21 -28.24
N LEU A 494 -15.68 -18.65 -27.56
CA LEU A 494 -14.37 -18.93 -28.17
C LEU A 494 -14.37 -20.26 -28.95
N PHE A 495 -15.25 -21.19 -28.61
CA PHE A 495 -15.19 -22.58 -29.05
C PHE A 495 -16.23 -22.92 -30.12
N MET A 496 -15.97 -23.99 -30.89
CA MET A 496 -16.91 -24.50 -31.89
C MET A 496 -18.14 -25.12 -31.21
N GLY A 497 -19.31 -24.93 -31.81
CA GLY A 497 -20.53 -25.59 -31.36
C GLY A 497 -20.39 -27.11 -31.40
N GLY A 498 -20.89 -27.80 -30.38
CA GLY A 498 -20.82 -29.26 -30.26
C GLY A 498 -19.53 -29.81 -29.65
N VAL A 499 -18.55 -28.96 -29.34
CA VAL A 499 -17.33 -29.35 -28.61
C VAL A 499 -17.57 -29.29 -27.11
N TYR A 500 -17.22 -30.35 -26.38
CA TYR A 500 -17.23 -30.36 -24.91
C TYR A 500 -16.00 -29.66 -24.33
N TYR A 501 -15.89 -28.35 -24.60
CA TYR A 501 -14.69 -27.55 -24.30
C TYR A 501 -14.36 -27.52 -22.80
N THR A 502 -15.36 -27.53 -21.91
CA THR A 502 -15.13 -27.56 -20.46
C THR A 502 -14.41 -28.83 -20.03
N GLY A 503 -14.79 -29.99 -20.57
CA GLY A 503 -14.12 -31.26 -20.31
C GLY A 503 -12.67 -31.29 -20.78
N GLU A 504 -12.39 -30.79 -21.98
CA GLU A 504 -11.03 -30.75 -22.51
C GLU A 504 -10.14 -29.77 -21.74
N LEU A 505 -10.66 -28.60 -21.37
CA LEU A 505 -9.93 -27.64 -20.52
C LEU A 505 -9.67 -28.21 -19.12
N ASN A 506 -10.62 -28.95 -18.54
CA ASN A 506 -10.42 -29.61 -17.25
C ASN A 506 -9.25 -30.62 -17.29
N LYS A 507 -9.06 -31.34 -18.40
CA LYS A 507 -7.90 -32.24 -18.55
C LYS A 507 -6.58 -31.47 -18.57
N ILE A 508 -6.53 -30.36 -19.31
CA ILE A 508 -5.34 -29.50 -19.39
C ILE A 508 -5.02 -28.94 -18.00
N ILE A 509 -6.01 -28.37 -17.32
CA ILE A 509 -5.82 -27.75 -15.99
C ILE A 509 -5.41 -28.80 -14.95
N ASN A 510 -6.03 -29.99 -14.92
CA ASN A 510 -5.61 -31.06 -14.01
C ASN A 510 -4.15 -31.44 -14.26
N ASN A 511 -3.73 -31.59 -15.52
CA ASN A 511 -2.34 -31.87 -15.83
C ASN A 511 -1.40 -30.74 -15.37
N MET A 512 -1.80 -29.47 -15.53
CA MET A 512 -1.02 -28.33 -15.02
C MET A 512 -0.85 -28.41 -13.50
N ILE A 513 -1.93 -28.66 -12.76
CA ILE A 513 -1.90 -28.79 -11.29
C ILE A 513 -1.01 -29.95 -10.85
N GLU A 514 -1.04 -31.09 -11.56
CA GLU A 514 -0.27 -32.28 -11.22
C GLU A 514 1.22 -32.17 -11.57
N THR A 515 1.57 -31.41 -12.61
CA THR A 515 2.92 -31.48 -13.21
C THR A 515 3.72 -30.20 -13.13
N ASP A 516 3.09 -29.04 -12.90
CA ASP A 516 3.77 -27.75 -12.87
C ASP A 516 3.90 -27.22 -11.43
N PRO A 517 5.13 -27.12 -10.89
CA PRO A 517 5.37 -26.65 -9.52
C PRO A 517 4.79 -25.27 -9.21
N GLN A 518 4.52 -24.43 -10.23
CA GLN A 518 3.90 -23.13 -10.01
C GLN A 518 2.48 -23.22 -9.43
N TYR A 519 1.85 -24.40 -9.46
CA TYR A 519 0.49 -24.64 -8.94
C TYR A 519 0.49 -25.48 -7.64
N GLU A 520 1.63 -25.65 -6.98
CA GLU A 520 1.73 -26.44 -5.73
C GLU A 520 0.84 -25.92 -4.59
N TYR A 521 0.49 -24.62 -4.61
CA TYR A 521 -0.43 -24.02 -3.62
C TYR A 521 -1.90 -24.38 -3.84
N VAL A 522 -2.26 -25.06 -4.94
CA VAL A 522 -3.64 -25.54 -5.15
C VAL A 522 -3.95 -26.60 -4.10
N PHE A 523 -5.04 -26.41 -3.37
CA PHE A 523 -5.45 -27.36 -2.34
C PHE A 523 -5.76 -28.71 -2.98
N LYS A 524 -5.25 -29.76 -2.35
CA LYS A 524 -5.50 -31.14 -2.77
C LYS A 524 -7.01 -31.38 -2.90
N ASP A 525 -7.41 -31.95 -4.03
CA ASP A 525 -8.80 -32.27 -4.39
C ASP A 525 -9.75 -31.05 -4.50
N ALA A 526 -9.27 -29.81 -4.43
CA ALA A 526 -10.15 -28.62 -4.46
C ALA A 526 -10.62 -28.25 -5.87
N PHE A 527 -9.82 -28.51 -6.91
CA PHE A 527 -10.25 -28.27 -8.28
C PHE A 527 -11.35 -29.28 -8.68
N LYS A 528 -12.58 -28.77 -8.88
CA LYS A 528 -13.76 -29.58 -9.30
C LYS A 528 -14.09 -29.45 -10.79
N GLY A 529 -13.24 -28.77 -11.55
CA GLY A 529 -13.47 -28.42 -12.95
C GLY A 529 -14.05 -27.01 -13.13
N ILE A 530 -14.06 -26.56 -14.38
CA ILE A 530 -14.62 -25.27 -14.80
C ILE A 530 -16.10 -25.40 -15.16
N THR A 531 -16.81 -24.27 -15.11
CA THR A 531 -18.22 -24.15 -15.56
C THR A 531 -18.34 -23.32 -16.85
N GLU A 532 -19.51 -23.31 -17.48
CA GLU A 532 -19.78 -22.42 -18.63
C GLU A 532 -19.72 -20.92 -18.27
N LYS A 533 -19.88 -20.60 -16.98
CA LYS A 533 -19.79 -19.25 -16.42
C LYS A 533 -18.40 -18.96 -15.83
N GLN A 534 -17.42 -19.82 -16.07
CA GLN A 534 -16.08 -19.66 -15.52
C GLN A 534 -15.48 -18.31 -15.91
N ASP A 535 -14.87 -17.67 -14.93
CA ASP A 535 -14.13 -16.45 -15.10
C ASP A 535 -12.87 -16.66 -15.95
N PHE A 536 -12.72 -15.83 -16.98
CA PHE A 536 -11.68 -16.01 -17.99
C PHE A 536 -11.31 -14.69 -18.67
N TYR A 537 -10.14 -14.67 -19.30
CA TYR A 537 -9.76 -13.62 -20.24
C TYR A 537 -8.82 -14.17 -21.30
N VAL A 538 -8.50 -13.37 -22.31
CA VAL A 538 -7.60 -13.76 -23.40
C VAL A 538 -6.58 -12.66 -23.67
N ASP A 539 -5.40 -13.07 -24.14
CA ASP A 539 -4.49 -12.18 -24.85
C ASP A 539 -4.37 -12.59 -26.32
N LYS A 540 -3.29 -12.19 -27.00
CA LYS A 540 -3.05 -12.53 -28.40
C LYS A 540 -2.95 -14.05 -28.63
N ASP A 541 -2.34 -14.76 -27.70
CA ASP A 541 -1.85 -16.13 -27.90
C ASP A 541 -2.39 -17.12 -26.84
N ASN A 542 -3.05 -16.65 -25.79
CA ASN A 542 -3.43 -17.47 -24.63
C ASN A 542 -4.86 -17.21 -24.15
N LEU A 543 -5.46 -18.28 -23.62
CA LEU A 543 -6.63 -18.28 -22.75
C LEU A 543 -6.16 -18.31 -21.30
N TYR A 544 -6.77 -17.48 -20.46
CA TYR A 544 -6.55 -17.49 -19.02
C TYR A 544 -7.84 -17.84 -18.30
N ILE A 545 -7.78 -18.84 -17.44
CA ILE A 545 -8.89 -19.24 -16.54
C ILE A 545 -8.42 -18.98 -15.12
N TYR A 546 -9.23 -18.27 -14.33
CA TYR A 546 -8.82 -17.93 -12.98
C TYR A 546 -9.88 -18.24 -11.92
N TYR A 547 -9.38 -18.37 -10.70
CA TYR A 547 -10.14 -18.63 -9.48
C TYR A 547 -9.81 -17.56 -8.44
N PRO A 548 -10.81 -16.99 -7.74
CA PRO A 548 -10.58 -16.05 -6.66
C PRO A 548 -9.86 -16.70 -5.47
N PRO A 549 -9.28 -15.88 -4.56
CA PRO A 549 -8.70 -16.38 -3.33
C PRO A 549 -9.67 -17.27 -2.54
N TYR A 550 -9.13 -18.31 -1.90
CA TYR A 550 -9.85 -19.35 -1.14
C TYR A 550 -10.67 -20.37 -1.94
N GLU A 551 -10.94 -20.15 -3.23
CA GLU A 551 -11.79 -21.10 -3.97
C GLU A 551 -11.09 -22.44 -4.19
N ILE A 552 -9.83 -22.41 -4.64
CA ILE A 552 -9.02 -23.63 -4.86
C ILE A 552 -7.62 -23.57 -4.22
N GLY A 553 -7.29 -22.52 -3.49
CA GLY A 553 -6.00 -22.35 -2.82
C GLY A 553 -6.00 -21.21 -1.82
N PRO A 554 -4.88 -20.99 -1.10
CA PRO A 554 -4.82 -20.04 0.00
C PRO A 554 -4.89 -18.58 -0.48
N TYR A 555 -5.23 -17.67 0.43
CA TYR A 555 -5.26 -16.23 0.13
C TYR A 555 -3.95 -15.69 -0.44
N SER A 556 -2.82 -16.19 0.07
CA SER A 556 -1.47 -15.80 -0.36
C SER A 556 -1.17 -16.11 -1.82
N ALA A 557 -1.88 -17.08 -2.42
CA ALA A 557 -1.77 -17.37 -3.85
C ALA A 557 -2.50 -16.34 -4.73
N GLY A 558 -3.34 -15.47 -4.14
CA GLY A 558 -4.14 -14.50 -4.86
C GLY A 558 -5.13 -15.15 -5.82
N PHE A 559 -5.24 -14.60 -7.04
CA PHE A 559 -6.05 -15.20 -8.11
C PHE A 559 -5.26 -16.29 -8.81
N ILE A 560 -5.56 -17.54 -8.49
CA ILE A 560 -4.93 -18.69 -9.15
C ILE A 560 -5.36 -18.70 -10.61
N THR A 561 -4.39 -18.57 -11.52
CA THR A 561 -4.65 -18.36 -12.95
C THR A 561 -3.93 -19.41 -13.79
N PHE A 562 -4.69 -20.19 -14.54
CA PHE A 562 -4.21 -21.16 -15.52
C PHE A 562 -4.08 -20.49 -16.88
N LYS A 563 -2.85 -20.42 -17.39
CA LYS A 563 -2.53 -19.89 -18.72
C LYS A 563 -2.44 -21.05 -19.71
N ILE A 564 -3.34 -21.08 -20.68
CA ILE A 564 -3.44 -22.14 -21.70
C ILE A 564 -3.14 -21.53 -23.06
N ASN A 565 -2.13 -22.06 -23.75
CA ASN A 565 -1.76 -21.54 -25.07
C ASN A 565 -2.81 -21.93 -26.13
N PHE A 566 -3.14 -21.02 -27.05
CA PHE A 566 -4.10 -21.32 -28.13
C PHE A 566 -3.66 -22.46 -29.05
N ASP A 567 -2.36 -22.74 -29.17
CA ASP A 567 -1.87 -23.88 -29.96
C ASP A 567 -2.28 -25.23 -29.36
N GLU A 568 -2.42 -25.33 -28.04
CA GLU A 568 -2.87 -26.55 -27.34
C GLU A 568 -4.36 -26.81 -27.58
N ILE A 569 -5.16 -25.75 -27.71
CA ILE A 569 -6.62 -25.83 -27.87
C ILE A 569 -7.11 -25.47 -29.28
N LYS A 570 -6.20 -25.32 -30.25
CA LYS A 570 -6.51 -24.84 -31.62
C LYS A 570 -7.55 -25.68 -32.36
N GLY A 571 -7.66 -26.96 -32.01
CA GLY A 571 -8.62 -27.90 -32.59
C GLY A 571 -10.06 -27.66 -32.13
N MET A 572 -10.25 -26.87 -31.06
CA MET A 572 -11.57 -26.56 -30.48
C MET A 572 -12.01 -25.11 -30.73
N ILE A 573 -11.05 -24.21 -30.98
CA ILE A 573 -11.34 -22.78 -31.20
C ILE A 573 -12.16 -22.58 -32.47
N ASN A 574 -13.25 -21.83 -32.37
CA ASN A 574 -14.04 -21.40 -33.52
C ASN A 574 -13.38 -20.23 -34.23
N LYS A 575 -12.43 -20.52 -35.13
CA LYS A 575 -11.72 -19.50 -35.91
C LYS A 575 -12.63 -18.68 -36.82
N ASN A 576 -13.80 -19.22 -37.15
CA ASN A 576 -14.82 -18.52 -37.92
C ASN A 576 -15.80 -17.71 -37.05
N GLY A 577 -15.77 -17.92 -35.73
CA GLY A 577 -16.61 -17.28 -34.74
C GLY A 577 -16.28 -15.81 -34.54
N GLU A 578 -17.27 -15.05 -34.09
CA GLU A 578 -17.16 -13.61 -33.87
C GLU A 578 -16.07 -13.27 -32.84
N PHE A 579 -15.95 -14.05 -31.76
CA PHE A 579 -14.97 -13.81 -30.71
C PHE A 579 -13.54 -13.91 -31.26
N TYR A 580 -13.16 -15.04 -31.86
CA TYR A 580 -11.81 -15.20 -32.41
C TYR A 580 -11.48 -14.15 -33.49
N LYS A 581 -12.44 -13.81 -34.35
CA LYS A 581 -12.29 -12.78 -35.39
C LYS A 581 -12.17 -11.36 -34.85
N SER A 582 -12.62 -11.09 -33.63
CA SER A 582 -12.54 -9.74 -33.05
C SER A 582 -11.12 -9.28 -32.75
N PHE A 583 -10.16 -10.22 -32.62
CA PHE A 583 -8.75 -9.93 -32.35
C PHE A 583 -7.76 -10.61 -33.32
N ASN A 584 -8.24 -11.30 -34.34
CA ASN A 584 -7.43 -11.92 -35.41
C ASN A 584 -7.74 -11.38 -36.81
#